data_AF-A0AAN0MH47-F1
#
_entry.id   AF-A0AAN0MH47-F1
#
_cell.length_a   1.000
_cell.length_b   1.000
_cell.length_c   1.000
_cell.angle_alpha   90.00
_cell.angle_beta   90.00
_cell.angle_gamma   90.00
#
_symmetry.space_group_name_H-M   'P 1'
#
loop_
_entity.id
_entity.type
_entity.pdbx_description
1 polymer ?
#
loop_
_entity_poly.entity_id
_entity_poly.type
_entity_poly.pdbx_seq_one_letter_code
_entity_poly.pdbx_strand_id
1 'polypeptide(L)'
;MKRILVSVAAAALIGVAATGCGSSADSGVSASAEPASAATGVSAAASSSVAAAPGATLTEQDGKLVDRDPQAGVVEGTGFDITIDPAAQTALFQTIDPSTGDAFQNSALFDYANGTFVRHVFVSATGSAYVYTCDLATGELQMVQNAAGEDVSEAVRGQGRWESAGSGSATQRADIEKYFEARYGMTVEQAATA
;
A
#
# COMPACT_ATOMS: atom_id res chain seq x y z
N MET A 1 -41.04 -7.32 15.07
CA MET A 1 -40.88 -7.97 16.39
C MET A 1 -41.12 -9.47 16.26
N LYS A 2 -40.07 -10.28 16.29
CA LYS A 2 -40.13 -11.69 16.69
C LYS A 2 -38.72 -12.11 17.12
N ARG A 3 -38.64 -12.66 18.33
CA ARG A 3 -37.45 -13.08 19.07
C ARG A 3 -36.94 -14.41 18.54
N ILE A 4 -35.64 -14.71 18.70
CA ILE A 4 -35.16 -15.99 19.23
C ILE A 4 -33.78 -15.76 19.88
N LEU A 5 -33.64 -16.35 21.07
CA LEU A 5 -32.51 -16.33 21.99
C LEU A 5 -31.52 -17.47 21.69
N VAL A 6 -30.24 -17.19 21.94
CA VAL A 6 -29.21 -17.96 22.68
C VAL A 6 -29.11 -19.48 22.45
N SER A 7 -27.89 -19.96 22.16
CA SER A 7 -27.39 -21.24 22.69
C SER A 7 -25.86 -21.20 22.86
N VAL A 8 -25.43 -21.75 23.99
CA VAL A 8 -24.07 -21.88 24.55
C VAL A 8 -23.59 -23.31 24.37
N ALA A 9 -22.30 -23.54 24.09
CA ALA A 9 -21.49 -24.73 24.47
C ALA A 9 -20.02 -24.46 24.03
N ALA A 10 -18.98 -24.37 24.87
CA ALA A 10 -18.39 -25.30 25.87
C ALA A 10 -17.42 -26.36 25.28
N ALA A 11 -16.11 -26.07 25.50
CA ALA A 11 -14.97 -26.94 25.85
C ALA A 11 -14.58 -28.18 25.02
N ALA A 12 -13.27 -28.31 24.71
CA ALA A 12 -12.43 -29.46 25.11
C ALA A 12 -10.93 -29.24 24.86
N LEU A 13 -10.12 -29.48 25.90
CA LEU A 13 -8.67 -29.66 25.90
C LEU A 13 -8.29 -31.05 25.37
N ILE A 14 -7.21 -31.17 24.57
CA ILE A 14 -6.33 -32.35 24.57
C ILE A 14 -4.89 -31.89 24.29
N GLY A 15 -3.98 -32.17 25.23
CA GLY A 15 -2.54 -32.14 25.00
C GLY A 15 -1.98 -33.55 24.88
N VAL A 16 -0.82 -33.70 24.23
CA VAL A 16 0.13 -34.81 24.47
C VAL A 16 1.54 -34.29 24.20
N ALA A 17 2.42 -34.47 25.19
CA ALA A 17 3.87 -34.45 25.05
C ALA A 17 4.40 -35.89 25.15
N ALA A 18 5.44 -36.23 24.38
CA ALA A 18 6.41 -37.29 24.64
C ALA A 18 7.47 -37.28 23.52
N THR A 19 8.69 -36.80 23.76
CA THR A 19 9.90 -37.57 24.08
C THR A 19 10.36 -38.58 23.02
N GLY A 20 11.52 -38.28 22.42
CA GLY A 20 12.40 -39.23 21.75
C GLY A 20 13.85 -38.78 21.91
N CYS A 21 14.60 -39.52 22.72
CA CYS A 21 16.00 -39.29 23.08
C CYS A 21 16.86 -40.46 22.57
N GLY A 22 18.11 -40.20 22.17
CA GLY A 22 19.15 -41.21 21.92
C GLY A 22 19.69 -41.19 20.48
N SER A 23 21.00 -41.13 20.18
CA SER A 23 22.18 -41.37 21.02
C SER A 23 23.45 -40.76 20.38
N SER A 24 24.36 -40.32 21.27
CA SER A 24 25.83 -40.44 21.27
C SER A 24 26.65 -40.24 19.99
N ALA A 25 27.57 -39.26 19.98
CA ALA A 25 28.99 -39.44 20.31
C ALA A 25 29.87 -38.29 19.76
N ASP A 26 30.46 -37.58 20.71
CA ASP A 26 31.75 -36.88 20.77
C ASP A 26 32.75 -36.99 19.60
N SER A 27 33.27 -35.83 19.16
CA SER A 27 34.70 -35.42 19.19
C SER A 27 35.08 -34.50 18.03
N GLY A 28 35.62 -33.32 18.37
CA GLY A 28 36.82 -32.82 17.68
C GLY A 28 36.69 -31.63 16.73
N VAL A 29 37.37 -30.57 17.16
CA VAL A 29 38.15 -29.57 16.40
C VAL A 29 37.44 -28.41 15.68
N SER A 30 37.82 -27.23 16.14
CA SER A 30 37.61 -25.91 15.56
C SER A 30 37.99 -25.82 14.08
N ALA A 31 37.12 -25.19 13.29
CA ALA A 31 37.52 -24.30 12.20
C ALA A 31 36.38 -23.33 11.92
N SER A 32 36.73 -22.05 11.80
CA SER A 32 35.86 -20.92 11.48
C SER A 32 34.85 -21.22 10.38
N ALA A 33 33.61 -20.82 10.61
CA ALA A 33 32.60 -20.67 9.57
C ALA A 33 31.92 -19.31 9.76
N GLU A 34 32.47 -18.31 9.10
CA GLU A 34 31.62 -17.33 8.43
C GLU A 34 31.45 -17.86 7.00
N PRO A 35 30.22 -17.89 6.49
CA PRO A 35 29.97 -16.95 5.41
C PRO A 35 28.66 -16.18 5.62
N ALA A 36 28.78 -14.86 5.55
CA ALA A 36 27.69 -13.96 5.21
C ALA A 36 27.10 -14.35 3.85
N SER A 37 25.81 -14.73 3.84
CA SER A 37 24.85 -14.68 2.72
C SER A 37 23.60 -15.44 3.19
N ALA A 38 22.37 -14.93 3.13
CA ALA A 38 21.80 -14.06 2.13
C ALA A 38 20.79 -13.11 2.78
N ALA A 39 21.01 -11.81 2.58
CA ALA A 39 19.91 -10.85 2.57
C ALA A 39 19.06 -11.17 1.35
N THR A 40 17.92 -11.83 1.56
CA THR A 40 16.88 -11.95 0.54
C THR A 40 16.32 -10.55 0.35
N GLY A 41 16.84 -9.87 -0.68
CA GLY A 41 16.38 -8.55 -1.08
C GLY A 41 14.88 -8.57 -1.24
N VAL A 42 14.20 -7.69 -0.50
CA VAL A 42 12.95 -7.13 -0.98
C VAL A 42 13.31 -6.47 -2.30
N SER A 43 12.91 -7.11 -3.40
CA SER A 43 12.89 -6.47 -4.70
C SER A 43 12.15 -5.15 -4.52
N ALA A 44 12.90 -4.05 -4.56
CA ALA A 44 12.37 -2.82 -5.09
C ALA A 44 11.87 -3.18 -6.49
N ALA A 45 10.56 -3.37 -6.61
CA ALA A 45 9.93 -3.56 -7.90
C ALA A 45 10.35 -2.35 -8.74
N ALA A 46 11.09 -2.62 -9.79
CA ALA A 46 11.54 -1.58 -10.70
C ALA A 46 10.29 -0.90 -11.28
N SER A 47 10.16 0.40 -11.02
CA SER A 47 9.15 1.26 -11.64
C SER A 47 9.26 1.08 -13.17
N SER A 48 8.34 0.30 -13.73
CA SER A 48 8.22 0.13 -15.18
C SER A 48 7.52 1.37 -15.70
N SER A 49 8.30 2.39 -16.05
CA SER A 49 7.77 3.64 -16.59
C SER A 49 7.21 3.40 -18.00
N VAL A 50 5.93 3.05 -18.09
CA VAL A 50 5.15 3.39 -19.29
C VAL A 50 5.02 4.92 -19.27
N ALA A 51 5.58 5.58 -20.27
CA ALA A 51 5.53 7.03 -20.36
C ALA A 51 4.07 7.47 -20.53
N ALA A 52 3.61 8.38 -19.67
CA ALA A 52 2.30 8.99 -19.82
C ALA A 52 2.17 9.65 -21.19
N ALA A 53 1.03 9.48 -21.87
CA ALA A 53 0.77 10.21 -23.10
C ALA A 53 0.69 11.72 -22.78
N PRO A 54 1.58 12.57 -23.32
CA PRO A 54 1.58 13.99 -23.01
C PRO A 54 0.39 14.69 -23.66
N GLY A 55 -0.22 15.64 -22.94
CA GLY A 55 -1.30 16.47 -23.48
C GLY A 55 -2.70 15.90 -23.30
N ALA A 56 -2.89 14.95 -22.38
CA ALA A 56 -4.22 14.58 -21.94
C ALA A 56 -4.89 15.76 -21.20
N THR A 57 -6.22 15.79 -21.20
CA THR A 57 -7.00 16.83 -20.53
C THR A 57 -7.91 16.22 -19.50
N LEU A 58 -7.91 16.79 -18.30
CA LEU A 58 -8.94 16.48 -17.31
C LEU A 58 -10.29 17.03 -17.79
N THR A 59 -11.35 16.25 -17.62
CA THR A 59 -12.71 16.64 -17.99
C THR A 59 -13.48 17.06 -16.75
N GLU A 60 -14.21 18.18 -16.82
CA GLU A 60 -15.08 18.57 -15.72
C GLU A 60 -16.33 17.68 -15.67
N GLN A 61 -16.64 17.16 -14.49
CA GLN A 61 -17.85 16.41 -14.20
C GLN A 61 -18.30 16.68 -12.76
N ASP A 62 -19.51 17.22 -12.60
CA ASP A 62 -20.13 17.48 -11.29
C ASP A 62 -19.23 18.31 -10.33
N GLY A 63 -18.53 19.32 -10.87
CA GLY A 63 -17.60 20.15 -10.10
C GLY A 63 -16.27 19.50 -9.75
N LYS A 64 -15.98 18.32 -10.31
CA LYS A 64 -14.71 17.59 -10.18
C LYS A 64 -14.01 17.51 -11.52
N LEU A 65 -12.72 17.24 -11.51
CA LEU A 65 -11.93 16.97 -12.70
C LEU A 65 -11.64 15.46 -12.76
N VAL A 66 -11.95 14.83 -13.88
CA VAL A 66 -11.79 13.37 -14.06
C VAL A 66 -10.98 13.04 -15.30
N ASP A 67 -10.20 11.96 -15.24
CA ASP A 67 -9.60 11.30 -16.40
C ASP A 67 -9.41 9.81 -16.10
N ARG A 68 -9.34 9.00 -17.15
CA ARG A 68 -9.02 7.58 -17.03
C ARG A 68 -7.89 7.22 -17.96
N ASP A 69 -6.84 6.65 -17.39
CA ASP A 69 -5.69 6.14 -18.12
C ASP A 69 -5.46 4.64 -17.84
N PRO A 70 -6.01 3.75 -18.66
CA PRO A 70 -5.74 2.32 -18.56
C PRO A 70 -4.27 1.94 -18.77
N GLN A 71 -3.44 2.85 -19.29
CA GLN A 71 -2.02 2.60 -19.59
C GLN A 71 -1.08 3.40 -18.69
N ALA A 72 -1.57 3.93 -17.56
CA ALA A 72 -0.77 4.74 -16.65
C ALA A 72 0.53 4.04 -16.21
N GLY A 73 0.46 2.74 -15.88
CA GLY A 73 1.64 1.92 -15.60
C GLY A 73 2.48 2.34 -14.38
N VAL A 74 2.03 3.32 -13.59
CA VAL A 74 2.71 3.81 -12.38
C VAL A 74 2.78 2.71 -11.32
N VAL A 75 1.71 1.92 -11.20
CA VAL A 75 1.71 0.66 -10.47
C VAL A 75 1.64 -0.45 -11.50
N GLU A 76 2.60 -1.38 -11.45
CA GLU A 76 2.75 -2.46 -12.41
C GLU A 76 1.43 -3.22 -12.63
N GLY A 77 1.06 -3.40 -13.90
CA GLY A 77 -0.15 -4.12 -14.28
C GLY A 77 -1.46 -3.37 -14.08
N THR A 78 -1.42 -2.07 -13.76
CA THR A 78 -2.63 -1.28 -13.51
C THR A 78 -2.69 0.01 -14.34
N GLY A 79 -3.91 0.48 -14.59
CA GLY A 79 -4.20 1.85 -15.00
C GLY A 79 -4.64 2.71 -13.82
N PHE A 80 -4.97 3.98 -14.10
CA PHE A 80 -5.60 4.87 -13.14
C PHE A 80 -6.97 5.37 -13.61
N ASP A 81 -7.88 5.46 -12.64
CA ASP A 81 -9.04 6.35 -12.69
C ASP A 81 -8.74 7.52 -11.75
N ILE A 82 -8.75 8.73 -12.28
CA ILE A 82 -8.28 9.95 -11.61
C ILE A 82 -9.49 10.82 -11.32
N THR A 83 -9.61 11.27 -10.08
CA THR A 83 -10.63 12.23 -9.67
C THR A 83 -10.00 13.29 -8.80
N ILE A 84 -10.14 14.54 -9.21
CA ILE A 84 -9.65 15.71 -8.48
C ILE A 84 -10.88 16.51 -8.06
N ASP A 85 -10.93 16.85 -6.78
CA ASP A 85 -12.00 17.64 -6.18
C ASP A 85 -11.38 18.93 -5.63
N PRO A 86 -11.42 20.03 -6.41
CA PRO A 86 -10.85 21.30 -5.96
C PRO A 86 -11.53 21.88 -4.72
N ALA A 87 -12.84 21.63 -4.56
CA ALA A 87 -13.59 22.11 -3.39
C ALA A 87 -13.15 21.40 -2.10
N ALA A 88 -12.80 20.11 -2.18
CA ALA A 88 -12.23 19.35 -1.07
C ALA A 88 -10.70 19.47 -0.98
N GLN A 89 -10.05 20.05 -1.98
CA GLN A 89 -8.59 20.07 -2.13
C GLN A 89 -7.97 18.66 -2.14
N THR A 90 -8.57 17.74 -2.90
CA THR A 90 -8.11 16.35 -2.97
C THR A 90 -7.88 15.85 -4.39
N ALA A 91 -6.96 14.90 -4.55
CA ALA A 91 -6.78 14.13 -5.78
C ALA A 91 -6.67 12.64 -5.47
N LEU A 92 -7.62 11.85 -5.98
CA LEU A 92 -7.70 10.40 -5.86
C LEU A 92 -7.19 9.74 -7.14
N PHE A 93 -6.26 8.80 -6.98
CA PHE A 93 -5.76 7.90 -7.99
C PHE A 93 -6.19 6.48 -7.63
N GLN A 94 -7.30 6.05 -8.22
CA GLN A 94 -7.83 4.71 -8.05
C GLN A 94 -7.15 3.78 -9.07
N THR A 95 -6.49 2.72 -8.60
CA THR A 95 -5.94 1.73 -9.54
C THR A 95 -7.07 0.92 -10.18
N ILE A 96 -6.91 0.62 -11.47
CA ILE A 96 -7.89 -0.14 -12.26
C ILE A 96 -7.23 -1.26 -13.07
N ASP A 97 -8.01 -2.29 -13.38
CA ASP A 97 -7.63 -3.30 -14.38
C ASP A 97 -7.58 -2.62 -15.76
N PRO A 98 -6.45 -2.68 -16.49
CA PRO A 98 -6.29 -2.00 -17.77
C PRO A 98 -7.18 -2.58 -18.88
N SER A 99 -7.64 -3.82 -18.74
CA SER A 99 -8.45 -4.54 -19.73
C SER A 99 -9.95 -4.34 -19.51
N THR A 100 -10.40 -4.35 -18.26
CA THR A 100 -11.83 -4.24 -17.93
C THR A 100 -12.24 -2.85 -17.46
N GLY A 101 -11.30 -2.07 -16.93
CA GLY A 101 -11.56 -0.80 -16.26
C GLY A 101 -12.13 -0.93 -14.84
N ASP A 102 -12.20 -2.15 -14.30
CA ASP A 102 -12.69 -2.38 -12.94
C ASP A 102 -11.70 -1.86 -11.90
N ALA A 103 -12.21 -1.26 -10.82
CA ALA A 103 -11.38 -0.76 -9.74
C ALA A 103 -10.78 -1.90 -8.91
N PHE A 104 -9.48 -1.81 -8.65
CA PHE A 104 -8.84 -2.59 -7.59
C PHE A 104 -9.08 -1.93 -6.22
N GLN A 105 -8.73 -2.61 -5.13
CA GLN A 105 -8.83 -2.03 -3.79
C GLN A 105 -7.70 -1.04 -3.47
N ASN A 106 -6.64 -1.00 -4.30
CA ASN A 106 -5.50 -0.13 -4.07
C ASN A 106 -5.77 1.27 -4.61
N SER A 107 -5.42 2.29 -3.85
CA SER A 107 -5.55 3.68 -4.27
C SER A 107 -4.54 4.57 -3.57
N ALA A 108 -4.39 5.78 -4.10
CA ALA A 108 -3.59 6.84 -3.50
C ALA A 108 -4.41 8.14 -3.47
N LEU A 109 -4.44 8.82 -2.33
CA LEU A 109 -5.14 10.07 -2.12
C LEU A 109 -4.16 11.14 -1.67
N PHE A 110 -4.11 12.23 -2.43
CA PHE A 110 -3.47 13.48 -2.03
C PHE A 110 -4.55 14.33 -1.38
N ASP A 111 -4.41 14.63 -0.09
CA ASP A 111 -5.33 15.46 0.67
C ASP A 111 -4.59 16.71 1.15
N TYR A 112 -4.71 17.78 0.35
CA TYR A 112 -4.03 19.05 0.61
C TYR A 112 -4.71 19.84 1.74
N ALA A 113 -6.00 19.61 2.00
CA ALA A 113 -6.70 20.23 3.12
C ALA A 113 -6.16 19.74 4.47
N ASN A 114 -5.83 18.46 4.56
CA ASN A 114 -5.28 17.85 5.78
C ASN A 114 -3.75 17.72 5.77
N GLY A 115 -3.09 18.00 4.64
CA GLY A 115 -1.64 17.86 4.49
C GLY A 115 -1.18 16.40 4.54
N THR A 116 -1.99 15.47 4.02
CA THR A 116 -1.68 14.03 4.06
C THR A 116 -1.65 13.38 2.68
N PHE A 117 -0.80 12.36 2.56
CA PHE A 117 -0.84 11.40 1.48
C PHE A 117 -1.31 10.06 2.06
N VAL A 118 -2.41 9.53 1.55
CA VAL A 118 -3.00 8.26 2.02
C VAL A 118 -2.89 7.20 0.95
N ARG A 119 -2.26 6.08 1.28
CA ARG A 119 -2.10 4.93 0.39
C ARG A 119 -2.90 3.75 0.92
N HIS A 120 -3.83 3.24 0.12
CA HIS A 120 -4.54 2.00 0.40
C HIS A 120 -3.87 0.84 -0.32
N VAL A 121 -3.57 -0.22 0.44
CA VAL A 121 -2.91 -1.42 -0.08
C VAL A 121 -3.70 -2.64 0.34
N PHE A 122 -4.16 -3.40 -0.63
CA PHE A 122 -4.70 -4.74 -0.47
C PHE A 122 -3.69 -5.77 -1.00
N VAL A 123 -3.37 -6.74 -0.15
CA VAL A 123 -2.48 -7.85 -0.46
C VAL A 123 -3.33 -9.10 -0.68
N SER A 124 -3.58 -9.44 -1.94
CA SER A 124 -4.45 -10.56 -2.31
C SER A 124 -3.99 -11.90 -1.77
N ALA A 125 -2.66 -12.12 -1.70
CA ALA A 125 -2.08 -13.37 -1.19
C ALA A 125 -2.45 -13.67 0.28
N THR A 126 -2.70 -12.63 1.08
CA THR A 126 -3.07 -12.77 2.49
C THR A 126 -4.48 -12.27 2.80
N GLY A 127 -5.18 -11.70 1.81
CA GLY A 127 -6.48 -11.05 2.00
C GLY A 127 -6.41 -9.85 2.96
N SER A 128 -5.24 -9.26 3.17
CA SER A 128 -5.04 -8.19 4.15
C SER A 128 -5.10 -6.82 3.48
N ALA A 129 -5.70 -5.84 4.16
CA ALA A 129 -5.70 -4.45 3.74
C ALA A 129 -5.00 -3.57 4.78
N TYR A 130 -4.27 -2.57 4.29
CA TYR A 130 -3.58 -1.58 5.09
C TYR A 130 -3.78 -0.19 4.51
N VAL A 131 -3.87 0.80 5.41
CA VAL A 131 -3.92 2.22 5.07
C VAL A 131 -2.67 2.87 5.65
N TYR A 132 -1.85 3.48 4.79
CA TYR A 132 -0.65 4.19 5.18
C TYR A 132 -0.90 5.68 5.03
N THR A 133 -0.81 6.42 6.14
CA THR A 133 -0.96 7.88 6.15
C THR A 133 0.40 8.50 6.34
N CYS A 134 0.82 9.30 5.37
CA CYS A 134 2.08 10.03 5.38
C CYS A 134 1.82 11.53 5.43
N ASP A 135 2.76 12.28 5.98
CA ASP A 135 2.83 13.73 5.77
C ASP A 135 3.01 14.00 4.27
N LEU A 136 2.21 14.88 3.71
CA LEU A 136 2.25 15.16 2.27
C LEU A 136 3.53 15.91 1.87
N ALA A 137 4.01 16.82 2.72
CA ALA A 137 5.15 17.69 2.43
C ALA A 137 6.48 16.97 2.60
N THR A 138 6.62 16.19 3.67
CA THR A 138 7.88 15.49 3.99
C THR A 138 7.90 14.06 3.44
N GLY A 139 6.74 13.46 3.18
CA GLY A 139 6.61 12.04 2.84
C GLY A 139 6.84 11.10 4.03
N GLU A 140 6.97 11.63 5.25
CA GLU A 140 7.18 10.83 6.45
C GLU A 140 5.92 10.04 6.79
N LEU A 141 6.06 8.72 6.99
CA LEU A 141 4.98 7.87 7.46
C LEU A 141 4.57 8.31 8.87
N GLN A 142 3.28 8.56 9.08
CA GLN A 142 2.74 8.97 10.37
C GLN A 142 1.95 7.85 11.04
N MET A 143 1.22 7.06 10.26
CA MET A 143 0.32 6.03 10.77
C MET A 143 0.14 4.87 9.78
N VAL A 144 -0.07 3.67 10.33
CA VAL A 144 -0.57 2.52 9.58
C VAL A 144 -1.82 1.96 10.25
N GLN A 145 -2.91 1.82 9.50
CA GLN A 145 -4.12 1.15 9.95
C GLN A 145 -4.32 -0.18 9.24
N ASN A 146 -4.93 -1.15 9.91
CA ASN A 146 -5.38 -2.41 9.31
C ASN A 146 -6.78 -2.27 8.67
N ALA A 147 -7.29 -3.36 8.09
CA ALA A 147 -8.62 -3.42 7.47
C ALA A 147 -9.79 -3.08 8.42
N ALA A 148 -9.60 -3.24 9.73
CA ALA A 148 -10.59 -2.88 10.75
C ALA A 148 -10.51 -1.39 11.17
N GLY A 149 -9.56 -0.62 10.61
CA GLY A 149 -9.31 0.77 10.97
C GLY A 149 -8.49 0.93 12.25
N GLU A 150 -7.94 -0.15 12.80
CA GLU A 150 -7.13 -0.11 14.01
C GLU A 150 -5.72 0.37 13.68
N ASP A 151 -5.18 1.28 14.49
CA ASP A 151 -3.79 1.72 14.39
C ASP A 151 -2.85 0.56 14.78
N VAL A 152 -2.04 0.13 13.81
CA VAL A 152 -1.06 -0.96 13.94
C VAL A 152 0.38 -0.46 13.82
N SER A 153 0.60 0.85 13.97
CA SER A 153 1.91 1.49 13.79
C SER A 153 3.01 0.88 14.68
N GLU A 154 2.71 0.64 15.96
CA GLU A 154 3.66 0.02 16.88
C GLU A 154 3.99 -1.44 16.50
N ALA A 155 3.01 -2.19 15.98
CA ALA A 155 3.26 -3.54 15.49
C ALA A 155 4.15 -3.52 14.24
N VAL A 156 3.94 -2.55 13.34
CA VAL A 156 4.79 -2.36 12.16
C VAL A 156 6.22 -1.99 12.54
N ARG A 157 6.41 -1.11 13.55
CA ARG A 157 7.73 -0.78 14.12
C ARG A 157 8.39 -1.99 14.76
N GLY A 158 7.67 -2.73 15.60
CA GLY A 158 8.18 -3.94 16.25
C GLY A 158 8.61 -5.05 15.27
N GLN A 159 8.06 -5.03 14.05
CA GLN A 159 8.44 -5.93 12.96
C GLN A 159 9.61 -5.41 12.10
N GLY A 160 10.15 -4.22 12.36
CA GLY A 160 11.19 -3.59 11.56
C GLY A 160 10.72 -3.21 10.15
N ARG A 161 9.43 -2.89 9.98
CA ARG A 161 8.80 -2.61 8.67
C ARG A 161 8.41 -1.13 8.49
N TRP A 162 8.66 -0.29 9.49
CA TRP A 162 8.23 1.11 9.47
C TRP A 162 8.93 1.90 8.36
N GLU A 163 10.26 1.77 8.29
CA GLU A 163 11.10 2.50 7.34
C GLU A 163 10.81 2.07 5.90
N SER A 164 10.61 0.77 5.66
CA SER A 164 10.26 0.25 4.33
C SER A 164 8.85 0.65 3.91
N ALA A 165 7.88 0.67 4.84
CA ALA A 165 6.54 1.17 4.59
C ALA A 165 6.54 2.67 4.24
N GLY A 166 7.32 3.47 4.96
CA GLY A 166 7.48 4.90 4.68
C GLY A 166 8.16 5.15 3.34
N SER A 167 9.29 4.50 3.07
CA SER A 167 10.00 4.64 1.79
C SER A 167 9.11 4.21 0.62
N GLY A 168 8.39 3.10 0.72
CA GLY A 168 7.50 2.64 -0.34
C GLY A 168 6.35 3.62 -0.62
N SER A 169 5.81 4.26 0.42
CA SER A 169 4.75 5.28 0.28
C SER A 169 5.29 6.57 -0.34
N ALA A 170 6.47 7.02 0.08
CA ALA A 170 7.14 8.19 -0.49
C ALA A 170 7.50 7.99 -1.97
N THR A 171 7.99 6.81 -2.34
CA THR A 171 8.26 6.47 -3.75
C THR A 171 6.99 6.50 -4.59
N GLN A 172 5.90 5.88 -4.12
CA GLN A 172 4.65 5.89 -4.90
C GLN A 172 4.08 7.30 -5.06
N ARG A 173 4.14 8.14 -4.01
CA ARG A 173 3.73 9.55 -4.09
C ARG A 173 4.50 10.28 -5.21
N ALA A 174 5.83 10.17 -5.19
CA ALA A 174 6.69 10.82 -6.18
C ALA A 174 6.47 10.30 -7.61
N ASP A 175 6.26 8.99 -7.78
CA ASP A 175 6.00 8.39 -9.09
C ASP A 175 4.64 8.86 -9.65
N ILE A 176 3.61 9.02 -8.81
CA ILE A 176 2.33 9.59 -9.23
C ILE A 176 2.46 11.06 -9.60
N GLU A 177 3.14 11.88 -8.78
CA GLU A 177 3.37 13.30 -9.06
C GLU A 177 4.09 13.48 -10.42
N LYS A 178 5.15 12.70 -10.65
CA LYS A 178 5.89 12.71 -11.91
C LYS A 178 5.04 12.29 -13.10
N TYR A 179 4.25 11.22 -12.94
CA TYR A 179 3.31 10.79 -13.97
C TYR A 179 2.31 11.89 -14.32
N PHE A 180 1.73 12.52 -13.30
CA PHE A 180 0.71 13.54 -13.45
C PHE A 180 1.27 14.78 -14.16
N GLU A 181 2.44 15.26 -13.72
CA GLU A 181 3.13 16.39 -14.33
C GLU A 181 3.47 16.11 -15.80
N ALA A 182 3.97 14.92 -16.11
CA ALA A 182 4.28 14.53 -17.49
C ALA A 182 3.02 14.47 -18.38
N ARG A 183 1.89 14.02 -17.81
CA ARG A 183 0.62 13.84 -18.54
C ARG A 183 -0.09 15.17 -18.81
N TYR A 184 -0.20 16.02 -17.79
CA TYR A 184 -1.05 17.21 -17.81
C TYR A 184 -0.29 18.54 -17.84
N GLY A 185 1.04 18.52 -17.65
CA GLY A 185 1.87 19.72 -17.65
C GLY A 185 1.67 20.63 -16.43
N MET A 186 1.11 20.10 -15.34
CA MET A 186 0.92 20.78 -14.06
C MET A 186 1.07 19.81 -12.90
N THR A 187 1.29 20.31 -11.68
CA THR A 187 1.39 19.45 -10.50
C THR A 187 0.01 19.00 -10.01
N VAL A 188 -0.02 17.92 -9.23
CA VAL A 188 -1.25 17.44 -8.58
C VAL A 188 -1.84 18.51 -7.66
N GLU A 189 -0.97 19.23 -6.94
CA GLU A 189 -1.36 20.33 -6.04
C GLU A 189 -2.03 21.46 -6.81
N GLN A 190 -1.43 21.91 -7.91
CA GLN A 190 -1.99 22.96 -8.75
C GLN A 190 -3.39 22.60 -9.24
N ALA A 191 -3.63 21.34 -9.63
CA ALA A 191 -4.95 20.89 -10.06
C ALA A 191 -5.95 20.78 -8.90
N ALA A 192 -5.49 20.31 -7.74
CA ALA A 192 -6.34 20.09 -6.56
C ALA A 192 -6.67 21.38 -5.79
N THR A 193 -5.89 22.46 -5.95
CA THR A 193 -6.10 23.73 -5.24
C THR A 193 -6.49 24.88 -6.17
N ALA A 194 -6.93 24.56 -7.39
CA ALA A 194 -7.33 25.53 -8.42
C ALA A 194 -8.63 26.27 -8.07
#